data_AF-A0AAN4IEM7-F1
#
_entry.id   AF-A0AAN4IEM7-F1
#
_cell.length_a   1.000
_cell.length_b   1.000
_cell.length_c   1.000
_cell.angle_alpha   90.00
_cell.angle_beta   90.00
_cell.angle_gamma   90.00
#
_symmetry.space_group_name_H-M   'P 1'
#
loop_
_entity.id
_entity.type
_entity.pdbx_description
1 polymer ?
#
loop_
_entity_poly.entity_id
_entity_poly.type
_entity_poly.pdbx_seq_one_letter_code
_entity_poly.pdbx_strand_id
1 'polypeptide(L)'
;MISKGNFLLLEPSEFKGWLDKQKITRSIDKLQVHHTAAPNYTTRQVVNGLAKQDVWKCLEGMRAFHLSQGWSGTGQNITVLEDGRIAISLDRDLNKTPAGIKGVNTGALCIEIIGNFDHGGDTMTAIQKQTVVHLYACLALKLNVPIDTSHIVYHAWYTDSGAWLGDYEKGKSSKTCPGTKFFGDGNTRSAAERGFIPAIKAELKRIKEGDGDPMTSEEKKQIEELKATVESQAKWIAAQKAKENMECPKWAESAYEYYKDSMSDKTGSYDLWRHLVISYRKEKTKV
;
A
#
# COMPACT_ATOMS: atom_id res chain seq x y z
N MET A 1 -1.59 -7.80 -4.31
CA MET A 1 -2.70 -8.45 -3.57
C MET A 1 -2.24 -9.79 -3.01
N ILE A 2 -2.45 -10.05 -1.72
CA ILE A 2 -2.07 -11.31 -1.04
C ILE A 2 -3.26 -11.77 -0.19
N SER A 3 -3.63 -13.05 -0.26
CA SER A 3 -4.71 -13.62 0.56
C SER A 3 -4.13 -14.51 1.65
N LYS A 4 -4.62 -14.38 2.89
CA LYS A 4 -4.25 -15.27 4.00
C LYS A 4 -5.35 -15.28 5.06
N GLY A 5 -5.73 -16.47 5.50
CA GLY A 5 -6.83 -16.62 6.46
C GLY A 5 -8.14 -16.04 5.90
N ASN A 6 -8.82 -15.22 6.70
CA ASN A 6 -10.08 -14.59 6.31
C ASN A 6 -9.91 -13.20 5.69
N PHE A 7 -8.73 -12.89 5.15
CA PHE A 7 -8.42 -11.55 4.67
C PHE A 7 -7.71 -11.57 3.30
N LEU A 8 -8.08 -10.60 2.47
CA LEU A 8 -7.34 -10.22 1.28
C LEU A 8 -6.69 -8.86 1.54
N LEU A 9 -5.37 -8.76 1.39
CA LEU A 9 -4.59 -7.55 1.57
C LEU A 9 -4.21 -6.96 0.21
N LEU A 10 -4.41 -5.65 0.06
CA LEU A 10 -4.16 -4.87 -1.14
C LEU A 10 -3.26 -3.69 -0.83
N GLU A 11 -2.42 -3.34 -1.80
CA GLU A 11 -1.79 -2.02 -1.83
C GLU A 11 -2.83 -0.95 -2.21
N PRO A 12 -2.67 0.33 -1.80
CA PRO A 12 -3.61 1.40 -2.13
C PRO A 12 -3.95 1.47 -3.63
N SER A 13 -2.94 1.33 -4.49
CA SER A 13 -3.06 1.39 -5.96
C SER A 13 -3.83 0.23 -6.57
N GLU A 14 -3.94 -0.89 -5.86
CA GLU A 14 -4.66 -2.08 -6.36
C GLU A 14 -6.17 -2.00 -6.10
N PHE A 15 -6.61 -1.16 -5.15
CA PHE A 15 -7.98 -1.18 -4.64
C PHE A 15 -9.03 -0.88 -5.70
N LYS A 16 -8.86 0.18 -6.49
CA LYS A 16 -9.83 0.54 -7.54
C LYS A 16 -9.99 -0.59 -8.57
N GLY A 17 -8.86 -1.09 -9.10
CA GLY A 17 -8.87 -2.16 -10.09
C GLY A 17 -9.44 -3.47 -9.55
N TRP A 18 -9.25 -3.76 -8.26
CA TRP A 18 -9.92 -4.87 -7.58
C TRP A 18 -11.42 -4.62 -7.44
N LEU A 19 -11.83 -3.44 -6.95
CA LEU A 19 -13.23 -3.07 -6.71
C LEU A 19 -14.05 -3.09 -8.00
N ASP A 20 -13.50 -2.60 -9.10
CA ASP A 20 -14.16 -2.57 -10.41
C ASP A 20 -14.57 -3.97 -10.87
N LYS A 21 -13.78 -5.00 -10.54
CA LYS A 21 -14.05 -6.41 -10.86
C LYS A 21 -15.07 -7.08 -9.93
N GLN A 22 -15.41 -6.45 -8.80
CA GLN A 22 -16.35 -7.05 -7.85
C GLN A 22 -17.79 -6.95 -8.34
N LYS A 23 -18.53 -8.05 -8.17
CA LYS A 23 -19.98 -8.10 -8.36
C LYS A 23 -20.67 -7.88 -7.02
N ILE A 24 -21.31 -6.73 -6.86
CA ILE A 24 -22.06 -6.37 -5.66
C ILE A 24 -23.54 -6.64 -5.94
N THR A 25 -24.15 -7.54 -5.18
CA THR A 25 -25.49 -8.08 -5.40
C THR A 25 -26.54 -7.51 -4.45
N ARG A 26 -26.13 -6.73 -3.45
CA ARG A 26 -27.03 -6.03 -2.52
C ARG A 26 -27.01 -4.52 -2.76
N SER A 27 -28.10 -3.84 -2.38
CA SER A 27 -28.11 -2.39 -2.34
C SER A 27 -27.20 -1.88 -1.22
N ILE A 28 -26.36 -0.89 -1.54
CA ILE A 28 -25.48 -0.23 -0.60
C ILE A 28 -25.60 1.27 -0.85
N ASP A 29 -26.17 1.99 0.11
CA ASP A 29 -26.40 3.44 0.04
C ASP A 29 -25.63 4.21 1.12
N LYS A 30 -24.95 3.50 2.03
CA LYS A 30 -24.28 4.09 3.20
C LYS A 30 -22.87 3.55 3.39
N LEU A 31 -21.92 4.45 3.62
CA LEU A 31 -20.54 4.13 3.97
C LEU A 31 -20.30 4.60 5.41
N GLN A 32 -20.08 3.66 6.32
CA GLN A 32 -19.83 3.96 7.73
C GLN A 32 -18.34 4.15 7.98
N VAL A 33 -17.99 5.26 8.62
CA VAL A 33 -16.64 5.63 8.99
C VAL A 33 -16.37 5.25 10.43
N HIS A 34 -15.38 4.37 10.61
CA HIS A 34 -14.95 3.94 11.92
C HIS A 34 -13.44 4.09 12.11
N HIS A 35 -13.06 4.24 13.37
CA HIS A 35 -11.72 3.93 13.83
C HIS A 35 -11.79 2.69 14.73
N THR A 36 -10.69 1.97 14.83
CA THR A 36 -10.68 0.77 15.64
C THR A 36 -10.60 1.09 17.13
N ALA A 37 -9.99 2.22 17.51
CA ALA A 37 -9.53 2.59 18.85
C ALA A 37 -8.51 1.60 19.46
N ALA A 38 -8.73 0.31 19.29
CA ALA A 38 -7.79 -0.79 19.45
C ALA A 38 -8.11 -1.86 18.38
N PRO A 39 -7.13 -2.30 17.57
CA PRO A 39 -5.73 -1.91 17.60
C PRO A 39 -5.51 -0.47 17.11
N ASN A 40 -4.61 0.25 17.78
CA ASN A 40 -4.12 1.58 17.46
C ASN A 40 -2.60 1.57 17.22
N TYR A 41 -1.99 2.71 16.94
CA TYR A 41 -0.56 2.74 16.58
C TYR A 41 0.35 2.21 17.70
N THR A 42 -0.02 2.44 18.97
CA THR A 42 0.69 1.86 20.12
C THR A 42 0.64 0.33 20.11
N THR A 43 -0.56 -0.27 19.96
CA THR A 43 -0.70 -1.74 19.90
C THR A 43 -0.06 -2.36 18.65
N ARG A 44 -0.05 -1.62 17.54
CA ARG A 44 0.65 -1.97 16.29
C ARG A 44 2.17 -1.79 16.40
N GLN A 45 2.64 -1.13 17.45
CA GLN A 45 4.03 -0.76 17.69
C GLN A 45 4.63 0.03 16.53
N VAL A 46 3.91 1.07 16.09
CA VAL A 46 4.32 1.92 14.97
C VAL A 46 5.51 2.78 15.37
N VAL A 47 6.58 2.70 14.57
CA VAL A 47 7.75 3.57 14.66
C VAL A 47 8.05 4.12 13.28
N ASN A 48 8.16 5.44 13.14
CA ASN A 48 8.39 6.12 11.86
C ASN A 48 7.40 5.72 10.75
N GLY A 49 6.12 5.53 11.12
CA GLY A 49 5.06 5.14 10.18
C GLY A 49 5.03 3.65 9.81
N LEU A 50 5.92 2.83 10.39
CA LEU A 50 5.97 1.39 10.14
C LEU A 50 5.58 0.61 11.40
N ALA A 51 4.57 -0.24 11.30
CA ALA A 51 4.23 -1.16 12.37
C ALA A 51 5.21 -2.32 12.48
N LYS A 52 5.65 -2.63 13.71
CA LYS A 52 6.44 -3.84 13.98
C LYS A 52 5.58 -5.09 14.10
N GLN A 53 4.31 -4.94 14.46
CA GLN A 53 3.40 -6.07 14.58
C GLN A 53 3.00 -6.60 13.20
N ASP A 54 3.09 -7.92 13.02
CA ASP A 54 2.61 -8.60 11.81
C ASP A 54 1.15 -8.23 11.49
N VAL A 55 0.91 -7.89 10.22
CA VAL A 55 -0.41 -7.43 9.75
C VAL A 55 -1.46 -8.52 9.90
N TRP A 56 -1.11 -9.78 9.64
CA TRP A 56 -2.07 -10.89 9.72
C TRP A 56 -2.46 -11.20 11.16
N LYS A 57 -1.51 -11.11 12.10
CA LYS A 57 -1.80 -11.21 13.53
C LYS A 57 -2.73 -10.08 14.01
N CYS A 58 -2.57 -8.87 13.49
CA CYS A 58 -3.49 -7.76 13.79
C CYS A 58 -4.92 -8.04 13.29
N LEU A 59 -5.05 -8.37 12.00
CA LEU A 59 -6.34 -8.63 11.37
C LEU A 59 -7.07 -9.81 12.03
N GLU A 60 -6.38 -10.94 12.23
CA GLU A 60 -6.99 -12.09 12.92
C GLU A 60 -7.21 -11.84 14.41
N GLY A 61 -6.40 -10.98 15.05
CA GLY A 61 -6.66 -10.53 16.43
C GLY A 61 -7.98 -9.78 16.56
N MET A 62 -8.25 -8.83 15.64
CA MET A 62 -9.55 -8.14 15.59
C MET A 62 -10.70 -9.11 15.32
N ARG A 63 -10.52 -10.06 14.39
CA ARG A 63 -11.53 -11.07 14.10
C ARG A 63 -11.81 -11.98 15.30
N ALA A 64 -10.77 -12.47 15.96
CA ALA A 64 -10.90 -13.31 17.15
C ALA A 64 -11.61 -12.58 18.29
N PHE A 65 -11.33 -11.28 18.46
CA PHE A 65 -12.06 -10.44 19.41
C PHE A 65 -13.56 -10.36 19.04
N HIS A 66 -13.90 -10.10 17.78
CA HIS A 66 -15.30 -10.07 17.36
C HIS A 66 -16.02 -11.42 17.55
N LEU A 67 -15.35 -12.54 17.26
CA LEU A 67 -15.89 -13.87 17.53
C LEU A 67 -16.13 -14.10 19.02
N SER A 68 -15.24 -13.61 19.90
CA SER A 68 -15.43 -13.72 21.36
C SER A 68 -16.59 -12.87 21.87
N GLN A 69 -16.98 -11.82 21.12
CA GLN A 69 -18.22 -11.05 21.33
C GLN A 69 -19.47 -11.71 20.74
N GLY A 70 -19.36 -12.95 20.25
CA GLY A 70 -20.47 -13.71 19.67
C GLY A 70 -20.80 -13.35 18.22
N TRP A 71 -19.93 -12.64 17.51
CA TRP A 71 -20.16 -12.29 16.11
C TRP A 71 -19.80 -13.48 15.20
N SER A 72 -20.29 -13.46 13.96
CA SER A 72 -20.04 -14.52 12.97
C SER A 72 -18.75 -14.32 12.15
N GLY A 73 -17.94 -13.32 12.49
CA GLY A 73 -16.72 -12.93 11.77
C GLY A 73 -16.24 -11.55 12.22
N THR A 74 -15.45 -10.87 11.40
CA THR A 74 -15.19 -9.43 11.60
C THR A 74 -16.49 -8.62 11.59
N GLY A 75 -16.52 -7.42 12.18
CA GLY A 75 -17.69 -6.53 12.06
C GLY A 75 -17.66 -5.65 10.83
N GLN A 76 -16.46 -5.24 10.42
CA GLN A 76 -16.21 -4.41 9.27
C GLN A 76 -16.16 -5.23 7.98
N ASN A 77 -16.46 -4.58 6.86
CA ASN A 77 -16.20 -5.15 5.55
C ASN A 77 -14.76 -4.91 5.12
N ILE A 78 -14.24 -3.72 5.42
CA ILE A 78 -12.94 -3.24 4.96
C ILE A 78 -12.17 -2.65 6.15
N THR A 79 -10.86 -2.87 6.17
CA THR A 79 -9.93 -2.22 7.11
C THR A 79 -8.86 -1.44 6.35
N VAL A 80 -8.54 -0.23 6.80
CA VAL A 80 -7.39 0.55 6.32
C VAL A 80 -6.30 0.60 7.39
N LEU A 81 -5.11 0.10 7.07
CA LEU A 81 -3.96 0.03 7.97
C LEU A 81 -3.21 1.36 8.04
N GLU A 82 -2.37 1.51 9.08
CA GLU A 82 -1.54 2.69 9.33
C GLU A 82 -0.55 3.02 8.20
N ASP A 83 -0.15 2.03 7.41
CA ASP A 83 0.73 2.16 6.25
C ASP A 83 -0.03 2.36 4.92
N GLY A 84 -1.36 2.45 4.98
CA GLY A 84 -2.23 2.62 3.83
C GLY A 84 -2.66 1.32 3.15
N ARG A 85 -2.14 0.15 3.54
CA ARG A 85 -2.68 -1.09 2.96
C ARG A 85 -4.15 -1.28 3.34
N ILE A 86 -4.88 -1.92 2.43
CA ILE A 86 -6.32 -2.16 2.57
C ILE A 86 -6.55 -3.66 2.74
N ALA A 87 -7.25 -4.04 3.80
CA ALA A 87 -7.67 -5.41 4.03
C ALA A 87 -9.17 -5.56 3.79
N ILE A 88 -9.56 -6.54 3.00
CA ILE A 88 -10.95 -6.95 2.78
C ILE A 88 -11.23 -8.16 3.67
N SER A 89 -12.28 -8.09 4.47
CA SER A 89 -12.77 -9.23 5.25
C SER A 89 -13.48 -10.20 4.32
N LEU A 90 -13.00 -11.44 4.21
CA LEU A 90 -13.57 -12.47 3.35
C LEU A 90 -14.77 -13.17 3.98
N ASP A 91 -14.86 -13.19 5.31
CA ASP A 91 -16.02 -13.68 6.07
C ASP A 91 -17.12 -12.63 6.25
N ARG A 92 -16.81 -11.37 5.86
CA ARG A 92 -17.75 -10.25 5.73
C ARG A 92 -17.43 -9.38 4.52
N ASP A 93 -17.50 -10.00 3.35
CA ASP A 93 -17.23 -9.33 2.07
C ASP A 93 -18.23 -8.20 1.74
N LEU A 94 -18.09 -7.59 0.56
CA LEU A 94 -18.96 -6.49 0.13
C LEU A 94 -20.45 -6.86 0.06
N ASN A 95 -20.79 -8.14 -0.12
CA ASN A 95 -22.15 -8.65 -0.22
C ASN A 95 -22.75 -9.09 1.12
N LYS A 96 -21.99 -8.99 2.22
CA LYS A 96 -22.49 -9.26 3.56
C LYS A 96 -22.70 -7.97 4.36
N THR A 97 -23.85 -7.86 5.02
CA THR A 97 -24.19 -6.74 5.89
C THR A 97 -23.15 -6.57 7.01
N PRO A 98 -22.64 -5.35 7.29
CA PRO A 98 -21.70 -5.08 8.38
C PRO A 98 -22.30 -5.33 9.78
N ALA A 99 -21.44 -5.30 10.79
CA ALA A 99 -21.80 -5.15 12.20
C ALA A 99 -21.12 -3.91 12.81
N GLY A 100 -21.15 -2.78 12.09
CA GLY A 100 -20.49 -1.53 12.49
C GLY A 100 -21.32 -0.68 13.44
N ILE A 101 -22.47 -0.18 12.97
CA ILE A 101 -23.40 0.65 13.74
C ILE A 101 -24.69 -0.13 13.95
N LYS A 102 -24.98 -0.51 15.21
CA LYS A 102 -26.22 -1.22 15.56
C LYS A 102 -27.43 -0.43 15.08
N GLY A 103 -28.40 -1.10 14.47
CA GLY A 103 -29.60 -0.48 13.88
C GLY A 103 -29.39 0.19 12.50
N VAL A 104 -28.14 0.37 12.04
CA VAL A 104 -27.83 1.14 10.81
C VAL A 104 -26.95 0.34 9.83
N ASN A 105 -26.88 -0.99 9.99
CA ASN A 105 -26.04 -1.85 9.15
C ASN A 105 -26.68 -2.23 7.80
N THR A 106 -28.01 -2.32 7.74
CA THR A 106 -28.71 -2.62 6.49
C THR A 106 -28.43 -1.53 5.46
N GLY A 107 -28.05 -1.91 4.25
CA GLY A 107 -27.65 -0.96 3.19
C GLY A 107 -26.26 -0.34 3.38
N ALA A 108 -25.50 -0.72 4.41
CA ALA A 108 -24.21 -0.10 4.69
C ALA A 108 -22.99 -0.95 4.30
N LEU A 109 -21.85 -0.31 4.07
CA LEU A 109 -20.51 -0.90 4.27
C LEU A 109 -19.86 -0.28 5.50
N CYS A 110 -19.18 -1.09 6.30
CA CYS A 110 -18.38 -0.62 7.41
C CYS A 110 -16.90 -0.64 7.05
N ILE A 111 -16.26 0.52 7.16
CA ILE A 111 -14.83 0.71 6.94
C ILE A 111 -14.19 1.09 8.28
N GLU A 112 -13.34 0.20 8.78
CA GLU A 112 -12.54 0.40 9.99
C GLU A 112 -11.16 0.95 9.66
N ILE A 113 -10.73 1.99 10.34
CA ILE A 113 -9.43 2.62 10.13
C ILE A 113 -8.58 2.35 11.37
N ILE A 114 -7.45 1.67 11.20
CA ILE A 114 -6.56 1.31 12.30
C ILE A 114 -6.02 2.57 12.96
N GLY A 115 -6.39 2.79 14.22
CA GLY A 115 -5.95 3.94 15.00
C GLY A 115 -6.94 4.34 16.09
N ASN A 116 -6.45 5.11 17.05
CA ASN A 116 -7.27 5.87 17.97
C ASN A 116 -7.19 7.37 17.64
N PHE A 117 -8.07 7.87 16.76
CA PHE A 117 -8.09 9.30 16.39
C PHE A 117 -8.89 10.20 17.33
N ASP A 118 -9.07 9.83 18.60
CA ASP A 118 -9.50 10.78 19.63
C ASP A 118 -8.39 11.79 19.97
N HIS A 119 -8.75 12.91 20.58
CA HIS A 119 -7.76 13.85 21.12
C HIS A 119 -6.83 13.13 22.11
N GLY A 120 -5.52 13.32 21.94
CA GLY A 120 -4.48 12.63 22.72
C GLY A 120 -4.13 11.23 22.21
N GLY A 121 -4.81 10.75 21.16
CA GLY A 121 -4.48 9.51 20.47
C GLY A 121 -3.57 9.70 19.26
N ASP A 122 -3.75 8.82 18.28
CA ASP A 122 -2.96 8.75 17.06
C ASP A 122 -3.21 9.93 16.13
N THR A 123 -2.16 10.32 15.40
CA THR A 123 -2.30 11.20 14.23
C THR A 123 -2.16 10.35 12.98
N MET A 124 -3.21 10.33 12.16
CA MET A 124 -3.25 9.57 10.91
C MET A 124 -2.05 9.89 10.03
N THR A 125 -1.31 8.87 9.58
CA THR A 125 -0.20 9.05 8.64
C THR A 125 -0.69 9.64 7.32
N ALA A 126 0.18 10.31 6.58
CA ALA A 126 -0.18 10.88 5.27
C ALA A 126 -0.69 9.81 4.30
N ILE A 127 -0.04 8.65 4.25
CA ILE A 127 -0.41 7.54 3.37
C ILE A 127 -1.73 6.89 3.79
N GLN A 128 -1.99 6.70 5.09
CA GLN A 128 -3.27 6.22 5.58
C GLN A 128 -4.38 7.22 5.23
N LYS A 129 -4.15 8.52 5.45
CA LYS A 129 -5.10 9.59 5.13
C LYS A 129 -5.47 9.62 3.64
N GLN A 130 -4.47 9.56 2.76
CA GLN A 130 -4.68 9.49 1.31
C GLN A 130 -5.44 8.22 0.91
N THR A 131 -5.07 7.07 1.48
CA THR A 131 -5.74 5.79 1.19
C THR A 131 -7.19 5.82 1.62
N VAL A 132 -7.51 6.32 2.83
CA VAL A 132 -8.90 6.44 3.29
C VAL A 132 -9.70 7.30 2.30
N VAL A 133 -9.17 8.46 1.88
CA VAL A 133 -9.84 9.32 0.90
C VAL A 133 -10.05 8.60 -0.44
N HIS A 134 -9.03 7.95 -0.98
CA HIS A 134 -9.09 7.18 -2.23
C HIS A 134 -10.14 6.06 -2.16
N LEU A 135 -10.15 5.33 -1.05
CA LEU A 135 -11.06 4.21 -0.81
C LEU A 135 -12.52 4.67 -0.83
N TYR A 136 -12.85 5.72 -0.09
CA TYR A 136 -14.22 6.24 -0.05
C TYR A 136 -14.65 6.81 -1.41
N ALA A 137 -13.75 7.48 -2.14
CA ALA A 137 -14.06 7.99 -3.47
C ALA A 137 -14.33 6.84 -4.47
N CYS A 138 -13.53 5.78 -4.44
CA CYS A 138 -13.74 4.58 -5.25
C CYS A 138 -15.06 3.88 -4.92
N LEU A 139 -15.39 3.73 -3.63
CA LEU A 139 -16.68 3.15 -3.21
C LEU A 139 -17.85 4.02 -3.65
N ALA A 140 -17.78 5.33 -3.44
CA ALA A 140 -18.82 6.27 -3.87
C ALA A 140 -19.05 6.20 -5.38
N LEU A 141 -17.97 6.11 -6.17
CA LEU A 141 -18.05 5.93 -7.62
C LEU A 141 -18.71 4.60 -8.02
N LYS A 142 -18.24 3.48 -7.45
CA LYS A 142 -18.72 2.13 -7.80
C LYS A 142 -20.19 1.90 -7.43
N LEU A 143 -20.60 2.46 -6.29
CA LEU A 143 -21.94 2.26 -5.70
C LEU A 143 -22.92 3.38 -6.04
N ASN A 144 -22.46 4.44 -6.72
CA ASN A 144 -23.22 5.65 -6.97
C ASN A 144 -23.77 6.29 -5.68
N VAL A 145 -22.95 6.30 -4.63
CA VAL A 145 -23.31 6.87 -3.32
C VAL A 145 -22.95 8.37 -3.32
N PRO A 146 -23.88 9.27 -2.95
CA PRO A 146 -23.56 10.70 -2.79
C PRO A 146 -22.45 10.93 -1.75
N ILE A 147 -21.56 11.87 -2.03
CA ILE A 147 -20.48 12.26 -1.11
C ILE A 147 -20.99 13.40 -0.22
N ASP A 148 -21.69 13.05 0.85
CA ASP A 148 -22.23 13.97 1.85
C ASP A 148 -22.34 13.29 3.24
N THR A 149 -22.77 14.06 4.25
CA THR A 149 -22.91 13.59 5.64
C THR A 149 -24.18 12.77 5.90
N SER A 150 -25.00 12.50 4.89
CA SER A 150 -26.18 11.60 4.99
C SER A 150 -25.85 10.17 4.54
N HIS A 151 -24.87 10.03 3.64
CA HIS A 151 -24.48 8.74 3.07
C HIS A 151 -23.09 8.27 3.54
N ILE A 152 -22.16 9.20 3.82
CA ILE A 152 -20.89 8.90 4.46
C ILE A 152 -21.00 9.33 5.92
N VAL A 153 -21.27 8.35 6.79
CA VAL A 153 -21.72 8.61 8.15
C VAL A 153 -20.72 8.15 9.21
N TYR A 154 -20.59 8.93 10.27
CA TYR A 154 -19.76 8.56 11.41
C TYR A 154 -20.59 7.80 12.45
N HIS A 155 -19.96 6.84 13.13
CA HIS A 155 -20.60 6.11 14.23
C HIS A 155 -21.10 7.05 15.34
N ALA A 156 -20.35 8.12 15.62
CA ALA A 156 -20.64 9.13 16.62
C ALA A 156 -21.99 9.83 16.41
N TRP A 157 -22.60 9.77 15.23
CA TRP A 157 -23.87 10.43 14.94
C TRP A 157 -25.11 9.59 15.29
N TYR A 158 -24.91 8.46 15.97
CA TYR A 158 -25.97 7.53 16.37
C TYR A 158 -25.89 7.14 17.84
N THR A 159 -27.06 6.90 18.44
CA THR A 159 -27.18 6.25 19.76
C THR A 159 -26.75 4.78 19.71
N ASP A 160 -26.68 4.14 20.87
CA ASP A 160 -26.38 2.71 21.00
C ASP A 160 -27.43 1.78 20.35
N SER A 161 -28.67 2.25 20.25
CA SER A 161 -29.78 1.60 19.57
C SER A 161 -29.85 1.91 18.07
N GLY A 162 -29.03 2.83 17.57
CA GLY A 162 -28.99 3.22 16.16
C GLY A 162 -29.91 4.39 15.79
N ALA A 163 -30.47 5.10 16.77
CA ALA A 163 -31.22 6.33 16.50
C ALA A 163 -30.27 7.42 16.00
N TRP A 164 -30.66 8.10 14.93
CA TRP A 164 -29.91 9.21 14.35
C TRP A 164 -29.98 10.44 15.24
N LEU A 165 -28.82 10.97 15.64
CA LEU A 165 -28.71 12.17 16.48
C LEU A 165 -28.54 13.44 15.65
N GLY A 166 -28.16 13.32 14.38
CA GLY A 166 -27.89 14.48 13.55
C GLY A 166 -26.50 15.07 13.71
N ASP A 167 -25.76 14.78 14.79
CA ASP A 167 -24.33 15.10 15.00
C ASP A 167 -23.77 14.28 16.19
N TYR A 168 -22.50 14.48 16.55
CA TYR A 168 -21.93 13.98 17.80
C TYR A 168 -22.49 14.77 19.00
N GLU A 169 -23.17 14.07 19.91
CA GLU A 169 -23.66 14.62 21.17
C GLU A 169 -23.04 13.85 22.35
N LYS A 170 -22.13 14.49 23.09
CA LYS A 170 -21.48 13.89 24.25
C LYS A 170 -22.52 13.42 25.27
N GLY A 171 -22.46 12.13 25.64
CA GLY A 171 -23.39 11.50 26.59
C GLY A 171 -24.66 10.91 25.96
N LYS A 172 -24.89 11.12 24.66
CA LYS A 172 -25.98 10.47 23.91
C LYS A 172 -25.48 9.62 22.75
N SER A 173 -24.43 10.07 22.07
CA SER A 173 -23.73 9.27 21.07
C SER A 173 -23.19 7.98 21.70
N SER A 174 -23.34 6.88 20.97
CA SER A 174 -22.84 5.56 21.42
C SER A 174 -21.33 5.54 21.66
N LYS A 175 -20.58 6.24 20.81
CA LYS A 175 -19.12 6.26 20.78
C LYS A 175 -18.60 7.60 20.25
N THR A 176 -17.31 7.87 20.47
CA THR A 176 -16.57 8.98 19.85
C THR A 176 -16.15 8.69 18.40
N CYS A 177 -16.20 7.42 17.99
CA CYS A 177 -15.79 6.91 16.69
C CYS A 177 -16.36 7.72 15.50
N PRO A 178 -15.55 8.13 14.51
CA PRO A 178 -14.18 7.71 14.23
C PRO A 178 -13.08 8.48 15.00
N GLY A 179 -13.46 9.24 16.03
CA GLY A 179 -12.54 9.91 16.94
C GLY A 179 -12.72 11.43 16.96
N THR A 180 -12.65 12.02 18.14
CA THR A 180 -12.80 13.46 18.41
C THR A 180 -11.76 14.35 17.72
N LYS A 181 -10.67 13.79 17.17
CA LYS A 181 -9.67 14.47 16.33
C LYS A 181 -9.55 13.82 14.93
N PHE A 182 -10.56 13.06 14.51
CA PHE A 182 -10.54 12.38 13.21
C PHE A 182 -10.28 13.36 12.06
N PHE A 183 -9.38 12.97 11.16
CA PHE A 183 -8.95 13.76 10.00
C PHE A 183 -8.33 15.15 10.32
N GLY A 184 -8.14 15.47 11.60
CA GLY A 184 -7.68 16.78 12.10
C GLY A 184 -8.81 17.69 12.59
N ASP A 185 -10.04 17.48 12.13
CA ASP A 185 -11.19 18.36 12.40
C ASP A 185 -12.17 17.80 13.45
N GLY A 186 -12.19 16.48 13.64
CA GLY A 186 -13.01 15.80 14.66
C GLY A 186 -14.17 14.96 14.11
N ASN A 187 -15.07 14.57 15.02
CA ASN A 187 -16.17 13.63 14.77
C ASN A 187 -17.55 14.28 14.60
N THR A 188 -17.62 15.60 14.46
CA THR A 188 -18.89 16.28 14.16
C THR A 188 -19.18 16.29 12.66
N ARG A 189 -20.43 16.54 12.26
CA ARG A 189 -20.77 16.73 10.84
C ARG A 189 -20.09 17.94 10.24
N SER A 190 -20.04 19.04 10.99
CA SER A 190 -19.30 20.24 10.56
C SER A 190 -17.81 19.94 10.35
N ALA A 191 -17.19 19.11 11.20
CA ALA A 191 -15.83 18.65 10.99
C ALA A 191 -15.67 17.82 9.71
N ALA A 192 -16.58 16.87 9.46
CA ALA A 192 -16.60 16.07 8.23
C ALA A 192 -16.73 16.97 6.98
N GLU A 193 -17.59 17.99 7.04
CA GLU A 193 -17.85 18.92 5.94
C GLU A 193 -16.69 19.89 5.65
N ARG A 194 -15.83 20.19 6.63
CA ARG A 194 -14.62 20.99 6.43
C ARG A 194 -13.44 20.19 5.88
N GLY A 195 -13.29 18.94 6.31
CA GLY A 195 -12.10 18.14 6.02
C GLY A 195 -12.39 16.95 5.11
N PHE A 196 -13.04 15.93 5.67
CA PHE A 196 -13.11 14.60 5.05
C PHE A 196 -13.96 14.57 3.77
N ILE A 197 -15.16 15.14 3.81
CA ILE A 197 -16.10 15.14 2.67
C ILE A 197 -15.53 15.90 1.45
N PRO A 198 -14.98 17.13 1.59
CA PRO A 198 -14.31 17.81 0.47
C PRO A 198 -13.13 17.02 -0.11
N ALA A 199 -12.33 16.36 0.73
CA ALA A 199 -11.20 15.56 0.27
C ALA A 199 -11.66 14.39 -0.62
N ILE A 200 -12.75 13.69 -0.24
CA ILE A 200 -13.33 12.61 -1.05
C ILE A 200 -13.89 13.15 -2.38
N LYS A 201 -14.52 14.34 -2.38
CA LYS A 201 -15.00 14.96 -3.62
C LYS A 201 -13.86 15.31 -4.57
N ALA A 202 -12.79 15.90 -4.05
CA ALA A 202 -11.60 16.23 -4.84
C ALA A 202 -10.96 14.98 -5.44
N GLU A 203 -10.88 13.91 -4.66
CA GLU A 203 -10.35 12.63 -5.09
C GLU A 203 -11.25 11.94 -6.13
N LEU A 204 -12.57 11.98 -5.96
CA LEU A 204 -13.50 11.46 -6.97
C LEU A 204 -13.34 12.20 -8.30
N LYS A 205 -13.16 13.53 -8.23
CA LYS A 205 -12.88 14.35 -9.42
C LYS A 205 -11.59 13.88 -10.10
N ARG A 206 -10.50 13.71 -9.35
CA ARG A 206 -9.23 13.15 -9.85
C ARG A 206 -9.45 11.79 -10.53
N ILE A 207 -10.16 10.85 -9.88
CA ILE A 207 -10.43 9.52 -10.44
C ILE A 207 -11.22 9.60 -11.75
N LYS A 208 -12.22 10.48 -11.86
CA LYS A 208 -13.08 10.63 -13.04
C LYS A 208 -12.41 11.32 -14.21
N GLU A 209 -11.59 12.33 -13.92
CA GLU A 209 -10.78 13.04 -14.93
C GLU A 209 -9.62 12.17 -15.43
N GLY A 210 -9.46 10.98 -14.83
CA GLY A 210 -8.30 10.12 -14.99
C GLY A 210 -7.16 10.64 -14.12
N ASP A 211 -6.24 9.76 -13.76
CA ASP A 211 -4.88 10.24 -13.50
C ASP A 211 -4.46 10.93 -14.80
N GLY A 212 -4.53 12.26 -14.83
CA GLY A 212 -3.73 13.03 -15.78
C GLY A 212 -2.37 12.37 -15.73
N ASP A 213 -1.95 11.87 -16.90
CA ASP A 213 -0.88 10.89 -17.08
C ASP A 213 0.12 10.96 -15.91
N PRO A 214 0.26 9.91 -15.06
CA PRO A 214 0.94 10.01 -13.75
C PRO A 214 2.39 10.47 -13.84
N MET A 215 2.91 10.56 -15.06
CA MET A 215 4.08 11.31 -15.44
C MET A 215 3.72 12.28 -16.57
N THR A 216 4.15 13.53 -16.41
CA THR A 216 4.26 14.48 -17.51
C THR A 216 5.07 13.87 -18.66
N SER A 217 4.87 14.34 -19.89
CA SER A 217 5.67 13.89 -21.05
C SER A 217 7.18 14.03 -20.81
N GLU A 218 7.59 15.03 -20.05
CA GLU A 218 8.96 15.24 -19.59
C GLU A 218 9.45 14.13 -18.65
N GLU A 219 8.67 13.77 -17.63
CA GLU A 219 9.02 12.66 -16.73
C GLU A 219 9.02 11.33 -17.50
N LYS A 220 8.07 11.15 -18.43
CA LYS A 220 8.09 10.29 -19.65
C LYS A 220 9.48 9.95 -20.12
N LYS A 221 10.00 10.99 -20.75
CA LYS A 221 11.25 10.98 -21.45
C LYS A 221 12.42 10.73 -20.49
N GLN A 222 12.41 11.33 -19.31
CA GLN A 222 13.46 11.14 -18.31
C GLN A 222 13.56 9.69 -17.81
N ILE A 223 12.43 9.01 -17.59
CA ILE A 223 12.44 7.59 -17.18
C ILE A 223 12.90 6.69 -18.33
N GLU A 224 12.48 6.96 -19.57
CA GLU A 224 12.98 6.20 -20.72
C GLU A 224 14.49 6.39 -20.94
N GLU A 225 14.98 7.63 -20.82
CA GLU A 225 16.40 7.96 -20.88
C GLU A 225 17.19 7.29 -19.75
N LEU A 226 16.64 7.29 -18.53
CA LEU A 226 17.25 6.61 -17.39
C LEU A 226 17.30 5.10 -17.60
N LYS A 227 16.21 4.49 -18.10
CA LYS A 227 16.16 3.06 -18.41
C LYS A 227 17.19 2.69 -19.48
N ALA A 228 17.28 3.46 -20.56
CA ALA A 228 18.29 3.27 -21.59
C ALA A 228 19.72 3.39 -21.02
N THR A 229 19.94 4.35 -20.12
CA THR A 229 21.22 4.53 -19.43
C THR A 229 21.56 3.32 -18.58
N VAL A 230 20.62 2.84 -17.76
CA VAL A 230 20.82 1.65 -16.90
C VAL A 230 21.10 0.41 -17.75
N GLU A 231 20.40 0.20 -18.85
CA GLU A 231 20.66 -0.91 -19.77
C GLU A 231 22.06 -0.80 -20.42
N SER A 232 22.48 0.41 -20.79
CA SER A 232 23.81 0.65 -21.36
C SER A 232 24.92 0.39 -20.32
N GLN A 233 24.73 0.82 -19.08
CA GLN A 233 25.65 0.58 -17.97
C GLN A 233 25.73 -0.91 -17.65
N ALA A 234 24.60 -1.62 -17.61
CA ALA A 234 24.58 -3.06 -17.39
C ALA A 234 25.39 -3.81 -18.46
N LYS A 235 25.25 -3.44 -19.74
CA LYS A 235 26.05 -4.00 -20.84
C LYS A 235 27.54 -3.69 -20.69
N TRP A 236 27.88 -2.46 -20.31
CA TRP A 236 29.27 -2.06 -20.08
C TRP A 236 29.90 -2.83 -18.92
N ILE A 237 29.19 -2.96 -17.79
CA ILE A 237 29.62 -3.75 -16.62
C ILE A 237 29.85 -5.21 -17.03
N ALA A 238 28.93 -5.81 -17.79
CA ALA A 238 29.10 -7.18 -18.29
C ALA A 238 30.34 -7.32 -19.18
N ALA A 239 30.58 -6.37 -20.09
CA ALA A 239 31.75 -6.37 -20.96
C ALA A 239 33.06 -6.17 -20.19
N GLN A 240 33.08 -5.39 -19.11
CA GLN A 240 34.27 -5.25 -18.26
C GLN A 240 34.53 -6.52 -17.45
N LYS A 241 33.50 -7.10 -16.83
CA LYS A 241 33.63 -8.39 -16.13
C LYS A 241 34.15 -9.50 -17.04
N ALA A 242 33.73 -9.52 -18.31
CA ALA A 242 34.24 -10.47 -19.29
C ALA A 242 35.76 -10.31 -19.55
N LYS A 243 36.32 -9.11 -19.38
CA LYS A 243 37.76 -8.85 -19.53
C LYS A 243 38.57 -9.21 -18.29
N GLU A 244 37.95 -9.37 -17.13
CA GLU A 244 38.65 -9.73 -15.90
C GLU A 244 39.01 -11.21 -15.86
N ASN A 245 38.24 -12.06 -16.56
CA ASN A 245 38.44 -13.50 -16.59
C ASN A 245 38.05 -14.08 -17.95
N MET A 246 38.90 -13.88 -18.95
CA MET A 246 38.70 -14.37 -20.32
C MET A 246 39.64 -15.52 -20.66
N GLU A 247 39.21 -16.40 -21.56
CA GLU A 247 40.09 -17.38 -22.20
C GLU A 247 41.22 -16.69 -22.96
N CYS A 248 42.29 -17.44 -23.22
CA CYS A 248 43.42 -16.96 -23.99
C CYS A 248 42.95 -16.44 -25.37
N PRO A 249 43.11 -15.13 -25.66
CA PRO A 249 42.72 -14.60 -26.96
C PRO A 249 43.75 -15.01 -28.02
N LYS A 250 43.31 -15.13 -29.29
CA LYS A 250 44.15 -15.55 -30.43
C LYS A 250 45.48 -14.79 -30.54
N TRP A 251 45.50 -13.49 -30.23
CA TRP A 251 46.71 -12.68 -30.30
C TRP A 251 47.74 -12.97 -29.19
N ALA A 252 47.34 -13.70 -28.15
CA ALA A 252 48.18 -14.11 -27.03
C ALA A 252 48.59 -15.60 -27.08
N GLU A 253 48.07 -16.40 -28.02
CA GLU A 253 48.30 -17.85 -28.09
C GLU A 253 49.79 -18.23 -28.03
N SER A 254 50.64 -17.57 -28.81
CA SER A 254 52.08 -17.89 -28.83
C SER A 254 52.79 -17.57 -27.51
N ALA A 255 52.32 -16.55 -26.78
CA ALA A 255 52.84 -16.22 -25.45
C ALA A 255 52.28 -17.17 -24.40
N TYR A 256 51.00 -17.53 -24.49
CA TYR A 256 50.37 -18.54 -23.64
C TYR A 256 51.09 -19.89 -23.76
N GLU A 257 51.29 -20.40 -24.97
CA GLU A 257 52.00 -21.68 -25.18
C GLU A 257 53.42 -21.68 -24.61
N TYR A 258 54.09 -20.53 -24.58
CA TYR A 258 55.42 -20.37 -24.00
C TYR A 258 55.41 -20.35 -22.45
N TYR A 259 54.38 -19.76 -21.83
CA TYR A 259 54.27 -19.63 -20.37
C TYR A 259 53.32 -20.65 -19.70
N LYS A 260 52.58 -21.47 -20.46
CA LYS A 260 51.48 -22.32 -19.97
C LYS A 260 51.87 -23.24 -18.82
N ASP A 261 53.10 -23.78 -18.83
CA ASP A 261 53.58 -24.70 -17.79
C ASP A 261 53.89 -23.97 -16.47
N SER A 262 54.01 -22.63 -16.52
CA SER A 262 54.18 -21.75 -15.36
C SER A 262 52.88 -21.06 -14.92
N MET A 263 51.75 -21.34 -15.58
CA MET A 263 50.44 -20.73 -15.28
C MET A 263 49.53 -21.72 -14.55
N SER A 264 48.89 -21.28 -13.46
CA SER A 264 47.93 -22.10 -12.70
C SER A 264 46.54 -22.17 -13.34
N ASP A 265 46.13 -21.12 -14.04
CA ASP A 265 44.79 -20.96 -14.60
C ASP A 265 44.80 -20.89 -16.13
N LYS A 266 43.75 -21.41 -16.76
CA LYS A 266 43.56 -21.39 -18.22
C LYS A 266 42.87 -20.11 -18.73
N THR A 267 42.41 -19.26 -17.80
CA THR A 267 41.77 -17.98 -18.06
C THR A 267 42.55 -16.88 -17.35
N GLY A 268 42.40 -15.64 -17.82
CA GLY A 268 43.15 -14.51 -17.33
C GLY A 268 42.51 -13.18 -17.72
N SER A 269 42.90 -12.11 -17.04
CA SER A 269 42.45 -10.79 -17.42
C SER A 269 43.07 -10.34 -18.75
N TYR A 270 42.42 -9.41 -19.45
CA TYR A 270 42.96 -8.81 -20.68
C TYR A 270 44.37 -8.23 -20.48
N ASP A 271 44.61 -7.58 -19.34
CA ASP A 271 45.91 -7.00 -19.02
C ASP A 271 46.97 -8.07 -18.71
N LEU A 272 46.60 -9.19 -18.08
CA LEU A 272 47.49 -10.35 -17.92
C LEU A 272 47.94 -10.85 -19.30
N TRP A 273 47.01 -11.08 -20.23
CA TRP A 273 47.33 -11.52 -21.58
C TRP A 273 48.24 -10.53 -22.31
N ARG A 274 47.99 -9.23 -22.15
CA ARG A 274 48.80 -8.18 -22.76
C ARG A 274 50.23 -8.19 -22.19
N HIS A 275 50.37 -8.36 -20.88
CA HIS A 275 51.67 -8.45 -20.23
C HIS A 275 52.45 -9.68 -20.69
N LEU A 276 51.82 -10.85 -20.76
CA LEU A 276 52.47 -12.06 -21.25
C LEU A 276 53.00 -11.89 -22.67
N VAL A 277 52.24 -11.28 -23.57
CA VAL A 277 52.69 -11.01 -24.95
C VAL A 277 53.87 -10.03 -25.00
N ILE A 278 53.86 -8.98 -24.18
CA ILE A 278 54.96 -8.02 -24.11
C ILE A 278 56.24 -8.71 -23.60
N SER A 279 56.13 -9.51 -22.53
CA SER A 279 57.27 -10.26 -21.96
C SER A 279 57.82 -11.28 -22.95
N TYR A 280 56.95 -12.07 -23.58
CA TYR A 280 57.31 -13.04 -24.61
C TYR A 280 58.12 -12.40 -25.75
N ARG A 281 57.65 -11.25 -26.27
CA ARG A 281 58.36 -10.52 -27.32
C ARG A 281 59.75 -10.09 -26.86
N LYS A 282 59.86 -9.51 -25.66
CA LYS A 282 61.15 -9.05 -25.09
C LYS A 282 62.14 -10.20 -24.88
N GLU A 283 61.68 -11.35 -24.41
CA GLU A 283 62.53 -12.53 -24.19
C GLU A 283 63.00 -13.14 -25.51
N LYS A 284 62.12 -13.23 -26.52
CA LYS A 284 62.50 -13.70 -27.86
C LYS A 284 63.44 -12.77 -28.63
N THR A 285 63.50 -11.48 -28.29
CA THR A 285 64.45 -10.56 -28.95
C THR A 285 65.85 -10.58 -28.30
N LYS A 286 66.03 -11.32 -27.20
CA LYS A 286 67.31 -11.45 -26.47
C LYS A 286 68.06 -12.75 -26.79
N VAL A 287 67.58 -13.53 -27.74
CA VAL A 287 68.20 -14.77 -28.26
C VAL A 287 68.81 -14.48 -29.62
#